data_AF-A0A7Z9SJ41-F1
#
_entry.id   AF-A0A7Z9SJ41-F1
#
_cell.length_a   1.000
_cell.length_b   1.000
_cell.length_c   1.000
_cell.angle_alpha   90.00
_cell.angle_beta   90.00
_cell.angle_gamma   90.00
#
_symmetry.space_group_name_H-M   'P 1'
#
loop_
_entity.id
_entity.type
_entity.pdbx_description
1 polymer ?
#
loop_
_entity_poly.entity_id
_entity_poly.type
_entity_poly.pdbx_seq_one_letter_code
_entity_poly.pdbx_strand_id
1 'polypeptide(L)'
;MMTKVSIALLLTALVTGCVYSVNNTQSKYPKELVNGKVQIDDDLYYEPIGKDKDGCMMYIARSSSQATMTAVIYRNKNGVFTSNKSTSDCHSIYDI
;
A
#
# COMPACT_ATOMS: atom_id res chain seq x y z
N MET A 1 -55.96 -10.20 -37.81
CA MET A 1 -55.71 -8.92 -37.11
C MET A 1 -54.74 -9.20 -35.97
N MET A 2 -53.45 -8.90 -36.16
CA MET A 2 -52.38 -9.14 -35.17
C MET A 2 -52.24 -7.90 -34.28
N THR A 3 -52.53 -8.05 -32.99
CA THR A 3 -52.33 -7.03 -31.97
C THR A 3 -50.85 -6.95 -31.60
N LYS A 4 -50.21 -5.83 -31.95
CA LYS A 4 -48.83 -5.50 -31.58
C LYS A 4 -48.79 -5.19 -30.07
N VAL A 5 -48.33 -6.14 -29.26
CA VAL A 5 -48.08 -5.91 -27.83
C VAL A 5 -46.76 -5.15 -27.72
N SER A 6 -46.84 -3.91 -27.23
CA SER A 6 -45.72 -2.99 -27.07
C SER A 6 -44.70 -3.51 -26.07
N ILE A 7 -43.51 -3.85 -26.56
CA ILE A 7 -42.30 -4.19 -25.81
C ILE A 7 -41.73 -2.89 -25.23
N ALA A 8 -42.39 -2.31 -24.23
CA ALA A 8 -41.91 -1.06 -23.61
C ALA A 8 -41.91 -1.08 -22.07
N LEU A 9 -42.22 -2.22 -21.45
CA LEU A 9 -42.43 -2.29 -19.99
C LEU A 9 -41.49 -3.26 -19.25
N LEU A 10 -40.32 -3.57 -19.79
CA LEU A 10 -39.42 -4.62 -19.26
C LEU A 10 -37.99 -4.14 -18.95
N LEU A 11 -37.73 -2.83 -18.88
CA LEU A 11 -36.37 -2.28 -18.77
C LEU A 11 -36.09 -1.39 -17.55
N THR A 12 -36.83 -1.52 -16.44
CA THR A 12 -36.65 -0.66 -15.24
C THR A 12 -36.19 -1.38 -13.97
N ALA A 13 -35.87 -2.68 -14.02
CA ALA A 13 -35.54 -3.47 -12.83
C ALA A 13 -34.03 -3.66 -12.53
N LEU A 14 -33.11 -3.03 -13.28
CA LEU A 14 -31.67 -3.31 -13.15
C LEU A 14 -30.85 -2.26 -12.35
N VAL A 15 -31.47 -1.26 -11.73
CA VAL A 15 -30.74 -0.12 -11.15
C VAL A 15 -30.75 -0.01 -9.62
N THR A 16 -31.28 -1.00 -8.91
CA THR A 16 -31.22 -1.07 -7.44
C THR A 16 -30.62 -2.42 -7.06
N GLY A 17 -29.46 -2.56 -6.44
CA GLY A 17 -28.59 -1.60 -5.79
C GLY A 17 -27.78 -2.40 -4.77
N CYS A 18 -26.46 -2.28 -4.81
CA CYS A 18 -25.57 -2.61 -3.70
C CYS A 18 -24.24 -1.89 -3.96
N VAL A 19 -24.25 -0.58 -3.72
CA VAL A 19 -23.01 0.15 -3.50
C VAL A 19 -22.56 -0.21 -2.08
N TYR A 20 -21.92 -1.37 -1.92
CA TYR A 20 -21.21 -1.68 -0.68
C TYR A 20 -19.93 -0.84 -0.66
N SER A 21 -20.05 0.41 -0.21
CA SER A 21 -18.90 1.16 0.29
C SER A 21 -18.62 0.72 1.72
N VAL A 22 -17.78 -0.31 1.86
CA VAL A 22 -17.11 -0.57 3.14
C VAL A 22 -16.05 0.51 3.30
N ASN A 23 -16.38 1.54 4.09
CA ASN A 23 -15.41 2.53 4.57
C ASN A 23 -14.47 1.86 5.58
N ASN A 24 -13.48 1.12 5.08
CA ASN A 24 -12.32 0.79 5.89
C ASN A 24 -11.30 1.90 5.71
N THR A 25 -11.43 2.97 6.49
CA THR A 25 -10.35 3.95 6.69
C THR A 25 -9.26 3.32 7.54
N GLN A 26 -8.59 2.29 7.03
CA GLN A 26 -7.22 2.05 7.44
C GLN A 26 -6.41 3.23 6.91
N SER A 27 -5.73 3.92 7.83
CA SER A 27 -4.82 5.01 7.54
C SER A 27 -3.94 4.64 6.35
N LYS A 28 -4.01 5.44 5.27
CA LYS A 28 -3.22 5.25 4.05
C LYS A 28 -1.71 5.47 4.26
N TYR A 29 -1.30 5.70 5.51
CA TYR A 29 0.07 5.94 5.92
C TYR A 29 0.56 4.79 6.79
N PRO A 30 1.73 4.22 6.47
CA PRO A 30 2.38 3.21 7.28
C PRO A 30 2.53 3.66 8.73
N LYS A 31 2.23 2.78 9.68
CA LYS A 31 2.32 3.09 11.10
C LYS A 31 3.73 2.76 11.61
N GLU A 32 4.42 3.75 12.14
CA GLU A 32 5.67 3.54 12.88
C GLU A 32 5.38 2.78 14.19
N LEU A 33 6.15 1.72 14.43
CA LEU A 33 6.12 0.92 15.64
C LEU A 33 7.34 1.23 16.51
N VAL A 34 7.27 0.80 17.76
CA VAL A 34 8.43 0.81 18.67
C VAL A 34 9.57 0.01 18.01
N ASN A 35 10.79 0.53 18.09
CA ASN A 35 12.00 0.02 17.43
C ASN A 35 12.16 0.37 15.94
N GLY A 36 11.39 1.34 15.42
CA GLY A 36 11.56 1.83 14.04
C GLY A 36 11.09 0.85 12.96
N LYS A 37 10.33 -0.18 13.36
CA LYS A 37 9.59 -1.03 12.42
C LYS A 37 8.43 -0.23 11.85
N VAL A 38 8.10 -0.45 10.59
CA VAL A 38 7.01 0.26 9.93
C VAL A 38 5.97 -0.74 9.47
N GLN A 39 4.79 -0.70 10.08
CA GLN A 39 3.67 -1.57 9.72
C GLN A 39 3.06 -1.08 8.40
N ILE A 40 3.01 -1.99 7.41
CA ILE A 40 2.44 -1.74 6.08
C ILE A 40 1.06 -2.37 5.96
N ASP A 41 0.84 -3.49 6.64
CA ASP A 41 -0.43 -4.23 6.71
C ASP A 41 -0.52 -4.96 8.07
N ASP A 42 -1.63 -5.63 8.37
CA ASP A 42 -1.93 -6.25 9.67
C ASP A 42 -0.80 -7.20 10.15
N ASP A 43 -0.24 -8.01 9.25
CA ASP A 43 0.90 -8.92 9.53
C ASP A 43 2.09 -8.69 8.57
N LEU A 44 2.24 -7.48 8.03
CA LEU A 44 3.37 -7.12 7.17
C LEU A 44 4.04 -5.86 7.69
N TYR A 45 5.35 -5.97 7.98
CA TYR A 45 6.14 -4.83 8.44
C TYR A 45 7.50 -4.76 7.76
N TYR A 46 8.01 -3.53 7.64
CA TYR A 46 9.38 -3.24 7.28
C TYR A 46 10.22 -3.14 8.56
N GLU A 47 11.20 -4.03 8.67
CA GLU A 47 12.13 -4.09 9.79
C GLU A 47 13.45 -3.42 9.39
N PRO A 48 13.96 -2.45 10.17
CA PRO A 48 15.23 -1.81 9.86
C PRO A 48 16.37 -2.80 10.04
N ILE A 49 17.27 -2.84 9.04
CA ILE A 49 18.44 -3.73 9.03
C ILE A 49 19.78 -2.95 9.05
N GLY A 50 19.71 -1.66 9.36
CA GLY A 50 20.86 -0.77 9.44
C GLY A 50 20.92 0.24 8.29
N LYS A 51 22.08 0.89 8.16
CA LYS A 51 22.35 1.86 7.10
C LYS A 51 23.33 1.28 6.08
N ASP A 52 23.18 1.67 4.82
CA ASP A 52 24.17 1.36 3.80
C ASP A 52 25.40 2.29 3.89
N LYS A 53 26.37 2.10 2.99
CA LYS A 53 27.61 2.89 2.94
C LYS A 53 27.40 4.40 2.71
N ASP A 54 26.24 4.80 2.17
CA ASP A 54 25.90 6.19 1.88
C ASP A 54 24.99 6.77 2.99
N GLY A 55 24.77 6.02 4.08
CA GLY A 55 24.00 6.45 5.24
C GLY A 55 22.51 6.15 5.15
N CYS A 56 22.06 5.41 4.12
CA CYS A 56 20.65 5.19 3.88
C CYS A 56 20.07 4.06 4.71
N MET A 57 19.00 4.35 5.44
CA MET A 57 18.30 3.34 6.23
C MET A 57 17.69 2.30 5.30
N MET A 58 18.05 1.04 5.56
CA MET A 58 17.61 -0.14 4.85
C MET A 58 16.61 -0.92 5.68
N TYR A 59 15.64 -1.52 4.99
CA TYR A 59 14.58 -2.32 5.57
C TYR A 59 14.42 -3.65 4.85
N ILE A 60 13.90 -4.66 5.56
CA ILE A 60 13.43 -5.94 4.99
C ILE A 60 11.95 -6.14 5.34
N ALA A 61 11.18 -6.64 4.38
CA ALA A 61 9.80 -7.05 4.60
C ALA A 61 9.73 -8.37 5.41
N ARG A 62 8.92 -8.37 6.47
CA ARG A 62 8.69 -9.53 7.33
C ARG A 62 7.19 -9.72 7.56
N SER A 63 6.78 -10.98 7.62
CA SER A 63 5.45 -11.42 8.01
C SER A 63 5.57 -12.70 8.83
N SER A 64 4.70 -12.88 9.82
CA SER A 64 4.68 -14.10 10.64
C SER A 64 3.88 -15.22 9.99
N SER A 65 2.95 -14.88 9.08
CA SER A 65 2.03 -15.82 8.42
C SER A 65 2.32 -16.06 6.93
N GLN A 66 3.04 -15.14 6.27
CA GLN A 66 3.29 -15.20 4.83
C GLN A 66 4.78 -15.20 4.49
N ALA A 67 5.13 -15.88 3.39
CA ALA A 67 6.48 -15.79 2.84
C ALA A 67 6.73 -14.39 2.26
N THR A 68 7.85 -13.78 2.63
CA THR A 68 8.27 -12.50 2.07
C THR A 68 9.51 -12.66 1.20
N MET A 69 9.62 -11.82 0.17
CA MET A 69 10.85 -11.71 -0.60
C MET A 69 11.89 -10.92 0.19
N THR A 70 13.11 -11.47 0.30
CA THR A 70 14.25 -10.77 0.91
C THR A 70 14.85 -9.77 -0.08
N ALA A 71 14.26 -8.57 -0.14
CA ALA A 71 14.79 -7.44 -0.88
C ALA A 71 15.12 -6.30 0.08
N VAL A 72 16.18 -5.55 -0.24
CA VAL A 72 16.49 -4.31 0.48
C VAL A 72 15.53 -3.22 0.02
N ILE A 73 14.89 -2.58 0.99
CA ILE A 73 13.95 -1.48 0.78
C ILE A 73 14.52 -0.23 1.44
N TYR A 74 14.57 0.88 0.72
CA TYR A 74 15.02 2.17 1.21
C TYR A 74 13.82 3.06 1.51
N ARG A 75 13.98 3.97 2.45
CA ARG A 75 13.01 5.02 2.74
C ARG A 75 13.58 6.38 2.36
N ASN A 76 12.83 7.16 1.59
CA ASN A 76 13.22 8.52 1.23
C ASN A 76 12.89 9.53 2.34
N LYS A 77 13.36 10.78 2.16
CA LYS A 77 13.09 11.90 3.08
C LYS A 77 11.60 12.24 3.25
N ASN A 78 10.78 11.89 2.27
CA ASN A 78 9.31 12.07 2.30
C ASN A 78 8.60 10.87 2.96
N GLY A 79 9.35 9.89 3.47
CA GLY A 79 8.83 8.70 4.12
C GLY A 79 8.32 7.59 3.17
N VAL A 80 8.53 7.73 1.86
CA VAL A 80 8.13 6.76 0.84
C VAL A 80 9.18 5.66 0.70
N PHE A 81 8.72 4.42 0.55
CA PHE A 81 9.57 3.24 0.40
C PHE A 81 9.80 2.88 -1.06
N THR A 82 11.02 2.47 -1.39
CA THR A 82 11.42 2.05 -2.74
C THR A 82 12.51 0.97 -2.67
N SER A 83 12.48 0.00 -3.58
CA SER A 83 13.58 -0.95 -3.76
C SER A 83 14.72 -0.37 -4.61
N ASN A 84 14.49 0.74 -5.31
CA ASN A 84 15.48 1.40 -6.14
C ASN A 84 16.18 2.52 -5.36
N LYS A 85 17.42 2.26 -4.94
CA LYS A 85 18.25 3.22 -4.22
C LYS A 85 18.39 4.57 -4.93
N SER A 86 18.55 4.60 -6.24
CA SER A 86 18.71 5.87 -6.97
C SER A 86 17.49 6.78 -6.88
N THR A 87 16.32 6.20 -6.60
CA THR A 87 15.05 6.94 -6.41
C THR A 87 14.75 7.24 -4.94
N SER A 88 15.57 6.73 -4.02
CA SER A 88 15.32 6.93 -2.59
C SER A 88 15.66 8.34 -2.14
N ASP A 89 16.38 9.15 -2.94
CA ASP A 89 16.80 10.52 -2.58
C ASP A 89 17.21 10.64 -1.09
N CYS A 90 17.85 9.59 -0.62
CA CYS A 90 18.38 9.51 0.72
C CYS A 90 19.72 10.22 0.64
N HIS A 91 19.66 11.55 0.66
CA HIS A 91 20.83 12.34 0.92
C HIS A 91 21.14 12.25 2.40
N SER A 92 22.39 11.90 2.67
CA SER A 92 22.98 11.92 3.99
C SER A 92 22.80 13.32 4.57
N ILE A 93 22.17 13.45 5.73
CA ILE A 93 22.09 14.72 6.49
C ILE A 93 23.47 15.26 6.94
N TYR A 94 24.57 14.67 6.44
CA TYR A 94 25.94 15.18 6.57
C TYR A 94 26.36 16.10 5.40
N ASP A 95 25.46 16.40 4.45
CA ASP A 95 25.69 17.40 3.38
C ASP A 95 25.26 18.83 3.80
N ILE A 96 25.51 19.24 5.05
CA ILE A 96 25.36 20.63 5.53
C ILE A 96 26.60 21.07 6.31
#